data_AF-A0A4Q5Y304-F1
#
_entry.id   AF-A0A4Q5Y304-F1
#
_cell.length_a   1.000
_cell.length_b   1.000
_cell.length_c   1.000
_cell.angle_alpha   90.00
_cell.angle_beta   90.00
_cell.angle_gamma   90.00
#
_symmetry.space_group_name_H-M   'P 1'
#
loop_
_entity.id
_entity.type
_entity.pdbx_description
1 polymer ?
#
loop_
_entity_poly.entity_id
_entity_poly.type
_entity_poly.pdbx_seq_one_letter_code
_entity_poly.pdbx_strand_id
1 'polypeptide(L)'
;YTYKGNAFKWATLPDILGNAGVSWRIYQDPNDNWTGAMHGCLAFESFRNAKPGSEIFEQGMKHWSLEDLAKHVTDDALPAVSWVLPSKNDSEHPGAPSSPYRGADFTHAVLSALTSNPEVWSKTVFFLTFDENDGLFDHIPAPAVPSYNLDGTLAGKSTIDVAGMYFDNASKLNKRNYLDPLDNISGDLRPWGMGPRVPLYIISPWSKGGWVHSEVADHTSVAQFIEKRFGVRLPGISPWHRSISSDLLSAFDFKHPNDAVFPVMPLTSNYASIEASLKSLPHASPPETPEALFQEKGIKYSRALPYRLETSAGLSTSAVILTFKNSGESGATNHYAFQR
;
A
#
# COMPACT_ATOMS: atom_id res chain seq x y z
N TYR A 1 -18.01 -0.32 13.13
CA TYR A 1 -17.47 0.95 12.68
C TYR A 1 -18.55 1.67 11.90
N THR A 2 -19.30 2.53 12.59
CA THR A 2 -20.10 3.56 11.92
C THR A 2 -19.14 4.70 11.61
N TYR A 3 -18.79 4.87 10.34
CA TYR A 3 -17.99 6.01 9.92
C TYR A 3 -18.70 7.30 10.30
N LYS A 4 -18.02 8.16 11.07
CA LYS A 4 -18.52 9.49 11.40
C LYS A 4 -18.42 10.38 10.17
N GLY A 5 -19.43 11.20 9.93
CA GLY A 5 -19.48 12.14 8.81
C GLY A 5 -20.03 11.53 7.51
N ASN A 6 -19.98 12.34 6.45
CA ASN A 6 -20.54 12.00 5.15
C ASN A 6 -19.72 10.88 4.48
N ALA A 7 -20.41 10.01 3.75
CA ALA A 7 -19.75 9.00 2.92
C ALA A 7 -19.07 9.66 1.71
N PHE A 8 -17.96 9.07 1.25
CA PHE A 8 -17.39 9.44 -0.03
C PHE A 8 -18.33 9.01 -1.16
N LYS A 9 -18.64 9.95 -2.07
CA LYS A 9 -19.63 9.75 -3.14
C LYS A 9 -19.03 9.38 -4.50
N TRP A 10 -17.71 9.31 -4.58
CA TRP A 10 -17.01 8.90 -5.79
C TRP A 10 -16.87 7.38 -5.83
N ALA A 11 -16.80 6.83 -7.04
CA ALA A 11 -16.79 5.40 -7.26
C ALA A 11 -15.54 4.74 -6.65
N THR A 12 -15.73 3.59 -6.02
CA THR A 12 -14.65 2.68 -5.60
C THR A 12 -14.17 1.83 -6.78
N LEU A 13 -13.03 1.15 -6.62
CA LEU A 13 -12.57 0.22 -7.65
C LEU A 13 -13.55 -0.94 -7.89
N PRO A 14 -14.17 -1.58 -6.86
CA PRO A 14 -15.27 -2.51 -7.06
C PRO A 14 -16.44 -1.97 -7.89
N ASP A 15 -16.89 -0.73 -7.64
CA ASP A 15 -17.95 -0.10 -8.45
C ASP A 15 -17.54 -0.01 -9.93
N ILE A 16 -16.29 0.37 -10.19
CA ILE A 16 -15.74 0.49 -11.55
C ILE A 16 -15.62 -0.87 -12.24
N LEU A 17 -15.18 -1.91 -11.52
CA LEU A 17 -15.03 -3.27 -12.06
C LEU A 17 -16.39 -3.89 -12.40
N GLY A 18 -17.36 -3.81 -11.49
CA GLY A 18 -18.71 -4.31 -11.72
C GLY A 18 -19.38 -3.66 -12.94
N ASN A 19 -19.29 -2.34 -13.05
CA ASN A 19 -19.79 -1.60 -14.22
C ASN A 19 -19.10 -1.99 -15.54
N ALA A 20 -17.85 -2.45 -15.48
CA ALA A 20 -17.09 -2.93 -16.63
C ALA A 20 -17.30 -4.43 -16.91
N GLY A 21 -18.12 -5.14 -16.12
CA GLY A 21 -18.32 -6.58 -16.24
C GLY A 21 -17.11 -7.42 -15.83
N VAL A 22 -16.17 -6.84 -15.09
CA VAL A 22 -14.99 -7.54 -14.55
C VAL A 22 -15.38 -8.17 -13.22
N SER A 23 -15.31 -9.50 -13.11
CA SER A 23 -15.68 -10.20 -11.89
C SER A 23 -14.73 -9.86 -10.74
N TRP A 24 -15.29 -9.59 -9.57
CA TRP A 24 -14.52 -9.25 -8.38
C TRP A 24 -15.16 -9.79 -7.11
N ARG A 25 -14.37 -9.95 -6.04
CA ARG A 25 -14.85 -10.38 -4.72
C ARG A 25 -13.94 -9.93 -3.59
N ILE A 26 -14.52 -9.71 -2.40
CA ILE A 26 -13.79 -9.58 -1.13
C ILE A 26 -14.04 -10.83 -0.29
N TYR A 27 -12.97 -11.59 -0.02
CA TYR A 27 -12.94 -12.70 0.93
C TYR A 27 -12.61 -12.14 2.31
N GLN A 28 -13.59 -12.21 3.22
CA GLN A 28 -13.50 -11.68 4.57
C GLN A 28 -14.59 -12.30 5.46
N ASP A 29 -14.42 -12.18 6.77
CA ASP A 29 -15.55 -12.20 7.71
C ASP A 29 -15.95 -10.75 8.06
N PRO A 30 -17.12 -10.26 7.61
CA PRO A 30 -17.56 -8.90 7.91
C PRO A 30 -17.80 -8.64 9.40
N ASN A 31 -17.88 -9.70 10.23
CA ASN A 31 -18.05 -9.58 11.68
C ASN A 31 -16.74 -9.72 12.47
N ASP A 32 -15.61 -10.07 11.82
CA ASP A 32 -14.30 -10.24 12.45
C ASP A 32 -13.21 -9.40 11.76
N ASN A 33 -13.47 -8.10 11.62
CA ASN A 33 -12.62 -7.17 10.87
C ASN A 33 -12.48 -5.81 11.60
N TRP A 34 -12.33 -5.85 12.92
CA TRP A 34 -12.29 -4.67 13.81
C TRP A 34 -13.54 -3.78 13.67
N THR A 35 -14.71 -4.41 13.66
CA THR A 35 -16.01 -3.76 13.42
C THR A 35 -16.11 -3.10 12.04
N GLY A 36 -15.24 -3.41 11.09
CA GLY A 36 -15.22 -2.84 9.74
C GLY A 36 -14.05 -1.89 9.49
N ALA A 37 -13.16 -1.67 10.47
CA ALA A 37 -11.99 -0.82 10.26
C ALA A 37 -11.06 -1.36 9.17
N MET A 38 -10.96 -2.68 9.03
CA MET A 38 -10.17 -3.31 7.94
C MET A 38 -10.89 -3.26 6.58
N HIS A 39 -12.19 -2.96 6.56
CA HIS A 39 -12.96 -2.89 5.32
C HIS A 39 -13.04 -1.44 4.83
N GLY A 40 -11.96 -0.96 4.21
CA GLY A 40 -11.84 0.44 3.77
C GLY A 40 -12.96 0.96 2.85
N CYS A 41 -13.64 0.07 2.11
CA CYS A 41 -14.77 0.45 1.26
C CYS A 41 -15.99 0.95 2.05
N LEU A 42 -16.11 0.63 3.34
CA LEU A 42 -17.17 1.17 4.22
C LEU A 42 -17.10 2.70 4.38
N ALA A 43 -16.01 3.35 3.97
CA ALA A 43 -15.93 4.81 3.89
C ALA A 43 -16.82 5.40 2.76
N PHE A 44 -17.23 4.60 1.78
CA PHE A 44 -17.88 5.02 0.54
C PHE A 44 -19.40 4.75 0.53
N GLU A 45 -20.13 5.60 -0.16
CA GLU A 45 -21.60 5.59 -0.19
C GLU A 45 -22.16 4.29 -0.79
N SER A 46 -21.52 3.75 -1.83
CA SER A 46 -21.94 2.51 -2.49
C SER A 46 -21.97 1.32 -1.53
N PHE A 47 -20.95 1.17 -0.69
CA PHE A 47 -20.85 0.09 0.30
C PHE A 47 -21.74 0.35 1.52
N ARG A 48 -21.80 1.58 2.04
CA ARG A 48 -22.66 1.91 3.20
C ARG A 48 -24.14 1.66 2.93
N ASN A 49 -24.58 1.86 1.68
CA ASN A 49 -25.98 1.74 1.29
C ASN A 49 -26.30 0.44 0.55
N ALA A 50 -25.31 -0.45 0.36
CA ALA A 50 -25.49 -1.73 -0.32
C ALA A 50 -26.62 -2.55 0.31
N LYS A 51 -27.45 -3.19 -0.52
CA LYS A 51 -28.61 -3.97 -0.08
C LYS A 51 -28.45 -5.42 -0.55
N PRO A 52 -28.97 -6.41 0.21
CA PRO A 52 -29.02 -7.79 -0.26
C PRO A 52 -29.51 -7.90 -1.71
N GLY A 53 -28.80 -8.68 -2.52
CA GLY A 53 -29.03 -8.81 -3.96
C GLY A 53 -28.33 -7.78 -4.85
N SER A 54 -27.78 -6.68 -4.31
CA SER A 54 -26.89 -5.81 -5.09
C SER A 54 -25.51 -6.44 -5.24
N GLU A 55 -24.83 -6.23 -6.37
CA GLU A 55 -23.50 -6.77 -6.60
C GLU A 55 -22.52 -6.41 -5.48
N ILE A 56 -22.49 -5.14 -5.06
CA ILE A 56 -21.65 -4.67 -3.95
C ILE A 56 -21.91 -5.45 -2.66
N PHE A 57 -23.17 -5.74 -2.34
CA PHE A 57 -23.49 -6.52 -1.15
C PHE A 57 -23.03 -7.97 -1.29
N GLU A 58 -23.35 -8.60 -2.41
CA GLU A 58 -23.10 -10.02 -2.68
C GLU A 58 -21.60 -10.35 -2.77
N GLN A 59 -20.83 -9.47 -3.40
CA GLN A 59 -19.39 -9.67 -3.65
C GLN A 59 -18.51 -9.04 -2.58
N GLY A 60 -18.96 -7.94 -1.97
CA GLY A 60 -18.14 -7.12 -1.08
C GLY A 60 -18.52 -7.18 0.40
N MET A 61 -19.77 -7.43 0.76
CA MET A 61 -20.26 -7.27 2.14
C MET A 61 -20.61 -8.59 2.84
N LYS A 62 -20.69 -9.70 2.10
CA LYS A 62 -20.96 -11.04 2.64
C LYS A 62 -19.71 -11.67 3.25
N HIS A 63 -19.94 -12.63 4.14
CA HIS A 63 -18.89 -13.55 4.57
C HIS A 63 -18.49 -14.46 3.40
N TRP A 64 -17.20 -14.48 3.11
CA TRP A 64 -16.57 -15.36 2.12
C TRP A 64 -15.26 -15.86 2.70
N SER A 65 -15.20 -17.15 3.02
CA SER A 65 -14.11 -17.71 3.82
C SER A 65 -12.89 -18.09 2.98
N LEU A 66 -11.80 -18.52 3.63
CA LEU A 66 -10.66 -19.09 2.92
C LEU A 66 -10.99 -20.44 2.28
N GLU A 67 -11.96 -21.20 2.84
CA GLU A 67 -12.48 -22.41 2.19
C GLU A 67 -13.21 -22.06 0.89
N ASP A 68 -13.99 -20.98 0.86
CA ASP A 68 -14.61 -20.49 -0.38
C ASP A 68 -13.55 -20.05 -1.40
N LEU A 69 -12.47 -19.40 -0.96
CA LEU A 69 -11.34 -19.06 -1.82
C LEU A 69 -10.71 -20.33 -2.42
N ALA A 70 -10.37 -21.30 -1.57
CA ALA A 70 -9.77 -22.57 -2.01
C ALA A 70 -10.69 -23.34 -2.97
N LYS A 71 -12.01 -23.31 -2.72
CA LYS A 71 -13.01 -23.90 -3.61
C LYS A 71 -13.05 -23.18 -4.96
N HIS A 72 -13.12 -21.86 -4.98
CA HIS A 72 -13.11 -21.08 -6.22
C HIS A 72 -11.82 -21.29 -7.02
N VAL A 73 -10.67 -21.49 -6.37
CA VAL A 73 -9.42 -21.83 -7.06
C VAL A 73 -9.47 -23.24 -7.64
N THR A 74 -9.90 -24.23 -6.85
CA THR A 74 -10.01 -25.63 -7.28
C THR A 74 -10.98 -25.79 -8.47
N ASP A 75 -12.08 -25.05 -8.45
CA ASP A 75 -13.13 -25.10 -9.47
C ASP A 75 -12.85 -24.23 -10.72
N ASP A 76 -11.67 -23.57 -10.82
CA ASP A 76 -11.35 -22.56 -11.85
C ASP A 76 -12.40 -21.43 -11.95
N ALA A 77 -12.91 -21.02 -10.80
CA ALA A 77 -13.96 -20.00 -10.63
C ALA A 77 -13.47 -18.76 -9.86
N LEU A 78 -12.16 -18.58 -9.69
CA LEU A 78 -11.58 -17.41 -9.02
C LEU A 78 -11.95 -16.11 -9.78
N PRO A 79 -12.51 -15.08 -9.12
CA PRO A 79 -12.80 -13.80 -9.75
C PRO A 79 -11.54 -13.12 -10.32
N ALA A 80 -11.72 -12.31 -11.36
CA ALA A 80 -10.62 -11.60 -12.02
C ALA A 80 -9.87 -10.65 -11.07
N VAL A 81 -10.56 -10.09 -10.08
CA VAL A 81 -9.95 -9.32 -8.97
C VAL A 81 -10.47 -9.84 -7.62
N SER A 82 -9.56 -10.31 -6.77
CA SER A 82 -9.91 -10.83 -5.45
C SER A 82 -9.14 -10.08 -4.37
N TRP A 83 -9.84 -9.56 -3.37
CA TRP A 83 -9.26 -9.05 -2.12
C TRP A 83 -9.45 -10.08 -1.03
N VAL A 84 -8.43 -10.31 -0.21
CA VAL A 84 -8.49 -11.23 0.92
C VAL A 84 -8.10 -10.45 2.17
N LEU A 85 -9.03 -10.32 3.12
CA LEU A 85 -8.81 -9.62 4.38
C LEU A 85 -8.66 -10.65 5.50
N PRO A 86 -7.63 -10.54 6.35
CA PRO A 86 -7.50 -11.41 7.51
C PRO A 86 -8.56 -11.10 8.56
N SER A 87 -8.71 -12.02 9.52
CA SER A 87 -9.42 -11.75 10.77
C SER A 87 -8.64 -10.74 11.62
N LYS A 88 -9.26 -10.24 12.70
CA LYS A 88 -8.52 -9.47 13.72
C LYS A 88 -7.28 -10.22 14.23
N ASN A 89 -7.41 -11.53 14.47
CA ASN A 89 -6.34 -12.33 15.05
C ASN A 89 -5.21 -12.59 14.05
N ASP A 90 -5.51 -12.57 12.75
CA ASP A 90 -4.56 -12.93 11.70
C ASP A 90 -3.96 -11.71 10.97
N SER A 91 -4.25 -10.51 11.47
CA SER A 91 -3.94 -9.22 10.82
C SER A 91 -2.54 -8.67 11.07
N GLU A 92 -1.76 -9.30 11.94
CA GLU A 92 -0.49 -8.76 12.48
C GLU A 92 -0.61 -7.42 13.24
N HIS A 93 -1.81 -6.83 13.33
CA HIS A 93 -2.03 -5.54 13.97
C HIS A 93 -1.67 -5.58 15.47
N PRO A 94 -0.78 -4.69 15.95
CA PRO A 94 -0.44 -4.62 17.36
C PRO A 94 -1.65 -4.34 18.26
N GLY A 95 -1.76 -5.05 19.38
CA GLY A 95 -2.91 -4.95 20.28
C GLY A 95 -4.10 -5.86 19.94
N ALA A 96 -4.13 -6.50 18.76
CA ALA A 96 -4.86 -7.77 18.62
C ALA A 96 -4.09 -8.90 19.33
N PRO A 97 -4.72 -10.04 19.63
CA PRO A 97 -4.00 -11.27 19.93
C PRO A 97 -3.42 -11.89 18.65
N SER A 98 -2.75 -11.06 17.84
CA SER A 98 -2.09 -11.40 16.57
C SER A 98 -0.56 -11.39 16.74
N SER A 99 0.16 -11.90 15.74
CA SER A 99 1.61 -11.80 15.66
C SER A 99 2.07 -11.97 14.21
N PRO A 100 3.32 -11.58 13.85
CA PRO A 100 3.89 -11.88 12.54
C PRO A 100 3.90 -13.38 12.20
N TYR A 101 4.04 -14.27 13.20
CA TYR A 101 4.02 -15.72 12.95
C TYR A 101 2.63 -16.22 12.56
N ARG A 102 1.59 -15.65 13.18
CA ARG A 102 0.20 -15.98 12.87
C ARG A 102 -0.23 -15.38 11.53
N GLY A 103 0.14 -14.13 11.23
CA GLY A 103 -0.08 -13.54 9.91
C GLY A 103 0.66 -14.27 8.79
N ALA A 104 1.85 -14.79 9.07
CA ALA A 104 2.57 -15.69 8.15
C ALA A 104 1.79 -16.99 7.88
N ASP A 105 1.15 -17.58 8.90
CA ASP A 105 0.31 -18.78 8.73
C ASP A 105 -0.96 -18.50 7.91
N PHE A 106 -1.60 -17.36 8.13
CA PHE A 106 -2.71 -16.90 7.29
C PHE A 106 -2.28 -16.70 5.83
N THR A 107 -1.14 -16.04 5.62
CA THR A 107 -0.54 -15.85 4.29
C THR A 107 -0.22 -17.21 3.64
N HIS A 108 0.30 -18.17 4.41
CA HIS A 108 0.53 -19.54 3.95
C HIS A 108 -0.76 -20.22 3.49
N ALA A 109 -1.86 -20.07 4.23
CA ALA A 109 -3.15 -20.63 3.85
C ALA A 109 -3.69 -20.03 2.54
N VAL A 110 -3.59 -18.71 2.37
CA VAL A 110 -3.98 -18.02 1.13
C VAL A 110 -3.14 -18.49 -0.05
N LEU A 111 -1.81 -18.51 0.09
CA LEU A 111 -0.92 -19.01 -0.97
C LEU A 111 -1.19 -20.48 -1.29
N SER A 112 -1.39 -21.32 -0.28
CA SER A 112 -1.74 -22.74 -0.47
C SER A 112 -3.00 -22.90 -1.31
N ALA A 113 -4.04 -22.11 -1.01
CA ALA A 113 -5.27 -22.10 -1.78
C ALA A 113 -5.00 -21.70 -3.24
N LEU A 114 -4.31 -20.57 -3.48
CA LEU A 114 -4.01 -20.06 -4.81
C LEU A 114 -3.14 -21.01 -5.65
N THR A 115 -2.21 -21.72 -5.02
CA THR A 115 -1.26 -22.63 -5.69
C THR A 115 -1.78 -24.07 -5.81
N SER A 116 -2.94 -24.37 -5.23
CA SER A 116 -3.53 -25.72 -5.28
C SER A 116 -3.98 -26.14 -6.69
N ASN A 117 -4.29 -25.16 -7.55
CA ASN A 117 -4.62 -25.36 -8.95
C ASN A 117 -3.57 -24.69 -9.86
N PRO A 118 -2.66 -25.46 -10.50
CA PRO A 118 -1.63 -24.91 -11.38
C PRO A 118 -2.16 -24.07 -12.53
N GLU A 119 -3.34 -24.40 -13.08
CA GLU A 119 -3.95 -23.62 -14.18
C GLU A 119 -4.37 -22.23 -13.72
N VAL A 120 -4.92 -22.11 -12.50
CA VAL A 120 -5.27 -20.82 -11.88
C VAL A 120 -4.00 -20.06 -11.49
N TRP A 121 -3.05 -20.71 -10.84
CA TRP A 121 -1.80 -20.07 -10.42
C TRP A 121 -1.00 -19.55 -11.61
N SER A 122 -0.96 -20.31 -12.71
CA SER A 122 -0.28 -19.92 -13.96
C SER A 122 -0.83 -18.66 -14.62
N LYS A 123 -1.98 -18.13 -14.18
CA LYS A 123 -2.59 -16.86 -14.63
C LYS A 123 -2.80 -15.83 -13.48
N THR A 124 -2.19 -16.05 -12.30
CA THR A 124 -2.42 -15.25 -11.07
C THR A 124 -1.23 -14.41 -10.61
N VAL A 125 -1.52 -13.17 -10.19
CA VAL A 125 -0.60 -12.31 -9.45
C VAL A 125 -1.16 -12.12 -8.03
N PHE A 126 -0.35 -12.43 -7.02
CA PHE A 126 -0.69 -12.17 -5.62
C PHE A 126 0.13 -10.97 -5.10
N PHE A 127 -0.59 -9.92 -4.70
CA PHE A 127 -0.01 -8.75 -4.02
C PHE A 127 -0.26 -8.89 -2.52
N LEU A 128 0.81 -8.93 -1.72
CA LEU A 128 0.73 -8.88 -0.26
C LEU A 128 1.25 -7.52 0.21
N THR A 129 0.40 -6.74 0.85
CA THR A 129 0.72 -5.42 1.39
C THR A 129 0.07 -5.23 2.74
N PHE A 130 0.55 -4.24 3.48
CA PHE A 130 0.00 -3.80 4.76
C PHE A 130 -0.75 -2.49 4.56
N ASP A 131 -1.77 -2.21 5.37
CA ASP A 131 -2.54 -0.97 5.28
C ASP A 131 -1.76 0.23 5.84
N GLU A 132 -0.96 0.00 6.88
CA GLU A 132 -0.11 1.00 7.54
C GLU A 132 1.12 0.34 8.24
N ASN A 133 1.90 1.10 9.01
CA ASN A 133 3.18 0.67 9.60
C ASN A 133 3.19 0.62 11.15
N ASP A 134 2.02 0.72 11.78
CA ASP A 134 1.74 0.82 13.22
C ASP A 134 2.51 1.95 13.94
N GLY A 135 2.98 2.95 13.20
CA GLY A 135 3.85 4.01 13.73
C GLY A 135 5.27 3.56 14.05
N LEU A 136 5.69 2.38 13.58
CA LEU A 136 7.07 1.91 13.69
C LEU A 136 8.02 2.81 12.89
N PHE A 137 9.27 2.92 13.32
CA PHE A 137 10.27 3.74 12.65
C PHE A 137 10.58 3.22 11.24
N ASP A 138 10.48 4.10 10.24
CA ASP A 138 11.08 3.92 8.91
C ASP A 138 11.99 5.12 8.61
N HIS A 139 13.16 4.84 8.02
CA HIS A 139 14.20 5.84 7.79
C HIS A 139 14.00 6.65 6.51
N ILE A 140 13.05 6.27 5.64
CA ILE A 140 12.79 6.93 4.37
C ILE A 140 11.69 7.97 4.56
N PRO A 141 11.98 9.26 4.33
CA PRO A 141 10.94 10.26 4.22
C PRO A 141 10.00 9.90 3.06
N ALA A 142 8.69 9.88 3.34
CA ALA A 142 7.70 9.59 2.32
C ALA A 142 7.69 10.69 1.25
N PRO A 143 7.56 10.34 -0.06
CA PRO A 143 7.32 11.31 -1.11
C PRO A 143 6.11 12.19 -0.77
N ALA A 144 6.28 13.50 -0.85
CA ALA A 144 5.24 14.47 -0.52
C ALA A 144 5.22 15.64 -1.51
N VAL A 145 4.06 16.25 -1.67
CA VAL A 145 3.94 17.57 -2.31
C VAL A 145 4.61 18.64 -1.44
N PRO A 146 5.03 19.80 -2.00
CA PRO A 146 5.64 20.87 -1.21
C PRO A 146 4.70 21.34 -0.08
N SER A 147 5.23 21.50 1.13
CA SER A 147 4.49 22.06 2.26
C SER A 147 4.20 23.55 2.06
N TYR A 148 3.29 24.10 2.86
CA TYR A 148 3.09 25.55 2.96
C TYR A 148 3.92 26.15 4.10
N ASN A 149 4.48 27.34 3.87
CA ASN A 149 5.09 28.18 4.90
C ASN A 149 4.00 28.91 5.72
N LEU A 150 4.40 29.53 6.84
CA LEU A 150 3.50 30.37 7.66
C LEU A 150 2.84 31.53 6.90
N ASP A 151 3.48 32.06 5.85
CA ASP A 151 2.96 33.15 5.03
C ASP A 151 2.04 32.67 3.89
N GLY A 152 1.76 31.37 3.81
CA GLY A 152 0.92 30.77 2.78
C GLY A 152 1.62 30.53 1.43
N THR A 153 2.93 30.74 1.34
CA THR A 153 3.71 30.36 0.15
C THR A 153 4.15 28.89 0.19
N LEU A 154 4.44 28.28 -0.96
CA LEU A 154 4.97 26.90 -1.00
C LEU A 154 6.44 26.85 -0.58
N ALA A 155 6.75 25.94 0.33
CA ALA A 155 8.10 25.50 0.71
C ALA A 155 8.65 24.50 -0.32
N GLY A 156 8.82 24.95 -1.57
CA GLY A 156 9.29 24.11 -2.67
C GLY A 156 8.62 24.45 -3.99
N LYS A 157 8.71 23.53 -4.97
CA LYS A 157 8.13 23.69 -6.30
C LYS A 157 7.52 22.36 -6.77
N SER A 158 6.53 22.45 -7.65
CA SER A 158 5.97 21.30 -8.36
C SER A 158 5.78 21.65 -9.84
N THR A 159 6.08 20.71 -10.73
CA THR A 159 5.74 20.78 -12.17
C THR A 159 4.39 20.13 -12.47
N ILE A 160 3.75 19.54 -11.46
CA ILE A 160 2.45 18.86 -11.52
C ILE A 160 1.46 19.62 -10.64
N ASP A 161 0.20 19.66 -11.04
CA ASP A 161 -0.86 20.22 -10.20
C ASP A 161 -0.98 19.45 -8.88
N VAL A 162 -0.99 20.19 -7.78
CA VAL A 162 -1.08 19.68 -6.40
C VAL A 162 -2.43 19.99 -5.76
N ALA A 163 -3.41 20.46 -6.54
CA ALA A 163 -4.78 20.63 -6.07
C ALA A 163 -5.34 19.33 -5.48
N GLY A 164 -6.03 19.44 -4.34
CA GLY A 164 -6.60 18.29 -3.62
C GLY A 164 -5.60 17.48 -2.79
N MET A 165 -4.31 17.83 -2.80
CA MET A 165 -3.27 17.14 -2.02
C MET A 165 -3.12 17.67 -0.59
N TYR A 166 -3.94 18.63 -0.18
CA TYR A 166 -3.82 19.32 1.11
C TYR A 166 -5.10 19.25 1.94
N PHE A 167 -4.97 19.36 3.26
CA PHE A 167 -6.03 19.62 4.21
C PHE A 167 -5.77 20.85 5.05
N ASP A 168 -6.84 21.43 5.57
CA ASP A 168 -6.79 22.59 6.45
C ASP A 168 -6.68 22.16 7.92
N ASN A 169 -5.53 22.44 8.52
CA ASN A 169 -5.23 22.20 9.93
C ASN A 169 -5.47 23.43 10.83
N ALA A 170 -6.02 24.54 10.30
CA ALA A 170 -6.33 25.77 11.04
C ALA A 170 -7.65 25.70 11.81
N SER A 171 -8.52 24.72 11.53
CA SER A 171 -9.91 24.77 11.99
C SER A 171 -10.03 24.76 13.52
N LYS A 172 -10.91 25.61 14.07
CA LYS A 172 -11.17 25.75 15.53
C LYS A 172 -11.56 24.45 16.26
N LEU A 173 -11.88 23.38 15.54
CA LEU A 173 -12.22 22.06 16.09
C LEU A 173 -10.99 21.26 16.49
N ASN A 174 -9.85 21.52 15.85
CA ASN A 174 -8.57 20.93 16.15
C ASN A 174 -7.62 22.10 16.43
N LYS A 175 -7.21 22.27 17.69
CA LYS A 175 -5.91 22.94 17.97
C LYS A 175 -4.87 22.31 17.03
N ARG A 176 -3.72 22.95 16.77
CA ARG A 176 -2.61 22.37 15.95
C ARG A 176 -2.22 20.96 16.46
N ASN A 177 -3.00 19.94 16.11
CA ASN A 177 -3.05 18.63 16.77
C ASN A 177 -2.15 17.65 16.02
N TYR A 178 -1.90 17.96 14.75
CA TYR A 178 -1.02 17.21 13.85
C TYR A 178 0.32 17.91 13.62
N LEU A 179 0.62 18.96 14.40
CA LEU A 179 1.91 19.64 14.38
C LEU A 179 2.63 19.35 15.66
N ASP A 180 3.90 18.98 15.53
CA ASP A 180 4.80 19.04 16.67
C ASP A 180 4.83 20.48 17.18
N PRO A 181 4.73 20.72 18.52
CA PRO A 181 4.85 22.06 19.08
C PRO A 181 6.12 22.83 18.67
N LEU A 182 7.16 22.10 18.25
CA LEU A 182 8.42 22.64 17.74
C LEU A 182 8.37 23.02 16.25
N ASP A 183 7.34 22.59 15.49
CA ASP A 183 7.13 23.05 14.12
C ASP A 183 6.60 24.49 14.11
N ASN A 184 7.54 25.42 13.89
CA ASN A 184 7.30 26.86 13.83
C ASN A 184 7.54 27.45 12.44
N ILE A 185 7.62 26.60 11.40
CA ILE A 185 7.89 27.02 10.01
C ILE A 185 6.76 26.64 9.06
N SER A 186 6.01 25.57 9.36
CA SER A 186 4.94 25.11 8.50
C SER A 186 3.63 25.85 8.74
N GLY A 187 2.94 26.21 7.66
CA GLY A 187 1.60 26.78 7.68
C GLY A 187 0.51 25.75 7.98
N ASP A 188 -0.73 26.23 8.03
CA ASP A 188 -1.89 25.43 8.41
C ASP A 188 -2.41 24.50 7.28
N LEU A 189 -2.08 24.78 6.02
CA LEU A 189 -2.38 23.84 4.92
C LEU A 189 -1.32 22.74 4.86
N ARG A 190 -1.75 21.49 5.06
CA ARG A 190 -0.85 20.34 5.24
C ARG A 190 -1.06 19.30 4.15
N PRO A 191 0.01 18.68 3.60
CA PRO A 191 -0.11 17.55 2.68
C PRO A 191 -0.83 16.36 3.33
N TRP A 192 -1.69 15.65 2.60
CA TRP A 192 -2.34 14.42 3.07
C TRP A 192 -1.39 13.21 3.17
N GLY A 193 -0.30 13.19 2.39
CA GLY A 193 0.61 12.06 2.29
C GLY A 193 1.72 12.28 1.25
N MET A 194 2.48 11.24 0.90
CA MET A 194 2.30 9.83 1.28
C MET A 194 2.56 9.55 2.77
N GLY A 195 2.02 8.43 3.26
CA GLY A 195 2.31 7.93 4.61
C GLY A 195 3.66 7.19 4.68
N PRO A 196 4.02 6.64 5.86
CA PRO A 196 5.22 5.83 6.02
C PRO A 196 5.24 4.63 5.07
N ARG A 197 6.44 4.17 4.73
CA ARG A 197 6.61 3.02 3.85
C ARG A 197 6.11 1.74 4.52
N VAL A 198 5.40 0.92 3.75
CA VAL A 198 5.00 -0.44 4.11
C VAL A 198 5.60 -1.45 3.13
N PRO A 199 5.76 -2.73 3.52
CA PRO A 199 6.14 -3.78 2.59
C PRO A 199 5.08 -4.01 1.50
N LEU A 200 5.53 -4.24 0.27
CA LEU A 200 4.73 -4.78 -0.83
C LEU A 200 5.49 -5.97 -1.44
N TYR A 201 4.90 -7.16 -1.36
CA TYR A 201 5.40 -8.35 -2.03
C TYR A 201 4.55 -8.65 -3.27
N ILE A 202 5.22 -8.99 -4.36
CA ILE A 202 4.59 -9.36 -5.63
C ILE A 202 4.98 -10.80 -5.95
N ILE A 203 4.05 -11.72 -5.76
CA ILE A 203 4.28 -13.17 -5.85
C ILE A 203 3.49 -13.70 -7.06
N SER A 204 4.21 -14.19 -8.07
CA SER A 204 3.59 -14.61 -9.32
C SER A 204 4.58 -15.39 -10.21
N PRO A 205 4.09 -16.26 -11.11
CA PRO A 205 4.92 -16.78 -12.20
C PRO A 205 5.59 -15.69 -13.06
N TRP A 206 5.05 -14.46 -13.16
CA TRP A 206 5.69 -13.37 -13.94
C TRP A 206 6.61 -12.46 -13.13
N SER A 207 6.66 -12.56 -11.80
CA SER A 207 7.41 -11.62 -10.97
C SER A 207 8.87 -12.01 -10.74
N LYS A 208 9.49 -12.72 -11.71
CA LYS A 208 10.88 -13.26 -11.69
C LYS A 208 11.56 -13.06 -10.35
N GLY A 209 11.40 -13.98 -9.41
CA GLY A 209 11.82 -13.80 -8.02
C GLY A 209 13.28 -13.36 -7.86
N GLY A 210 13.60 -12.70 -6.74
CA GLY A 210 14.96 -12.23 -6.43
C GLY A 210 15.32 -10.85 -6.97
N TRP A 211 14.34 -10.10 -7.48
CA TRP A 211 14.51 -8.73 -7.93
C TRP A 211 13.95 -7.72 -6.93
N VAL A 212 14.59 -6.57 -6.85
CA VAL A 212 14.08 -5.39 -6.15
C VAL A 212 13.52 -4.43 -7.19
N HIS A 213 12.24 -4.06 -7.01
CA HIS A 213 11.60 -2.96 -7.72
C HIS A 213 11.66 -1.73 -6.80
N SER A 214 12.22 -0.63 -7.30
CA SER A 214 12.51 0.57 -6.49
C SER A 214 11.85 1.83 -7.03
N GLU A 215 10.85 1.68 -7.89
CA GLU A 215 9.97 2.80 -8.17
C GLU A 215 9.15 3.15 -6.92
N VAL A 216 8.81 4.42 -6.78
CA VAL A 216 7.85 4.85 -5.75
C VAL A 216 6.52 4.17 -6.04
N ALA A 217 5.95 3.47 -5.07
CA ALA A 217 4.63 2.86 -5.15
C ALA A 217 3.86 3.17 -3.86
N ASP A 218 2.54 3.23 -3.99
CA ASP A 218 1.59 3.37 -2.88
C ASP A 218 0.43 2.38 -3.04
N HIS A 219 -0.56 2.41 -2.16
CA HIS A 219 -1.74 1.53 -2.29
C HIS A 219 -2.54 1.76 -3.57
N THR A 220 -2.45 2.94 -4.17
CA THR A 220 -3.09 3.23 -5.47
C THR A 220 -2.37 2.55 -6.63
N SER A 221 -1.08 2.20 -6.49
CA SER A 221 -0.32 1.46 -7.50
C SER A 221 -0.96 0.12 -7.88
N VAL A 222 -1.55 -0.62 -6.93
CA VAL A 222 -2.30 -1.85 -7.23
C VAL A 222 -3.57 -1.53 -8.03
N ALA A 223 -4.26 -0.44 -7.71
CA ALA A 223 -5.40 0.01 -8.50
C ALA A 223 -4.97 0.42 -9.92
N GLN A 224 -3.84 1.10 -10.08
CA GLN A 224 -3.28 1.46 -11.39
C GLN A 224 -2.90 0.23 -12.22
N PHE A 225 -2.34 -0.81 -11.60
CA PHE A 225 -2.10 -2.10 -12.25
C PHE A 225 -3.41 -2.70 -12.79
N ILE A 226 -4.47 -2.70 -11.97
CA ILE A 226 -5.81 -3.20 -12.35
C ILE A 226 -6.41 -2.36 -13.49
N GLU A 227 -6.28 -1.03 -13.45
CA GLU A 227 -6.68 -0.14 -14.55
C GLU A 227 -6.03 -0.55 -15.87
N LYS A 228 -4.71 -0.81 -15.87
CA LYS A 228 -3.97 -1.24 -17.05
C LYS A 228 -4.41 -2.61 -17.54
N ARG A 229 -4.67 -3.55 -16.63
CA ARG A 229 -5.07 -4.93 -16.98
C ARG A 229 -6.45 -5.02 -17.63
N PHE A 230 -7.41 -4.22 -17.15
CA PHE A 230 -8.82 -4.34 -17.53
C PHE A 230 -9.35 -3.15 -18.33
N GLY A 231 -8.52 -2.13 -18.60
CA GLY A 231 -8.94 -0.96 -19.37
C GLY A 231 -9.95 -0.08 -18.63
N VAL A 232 -9.93 -0.09 -17.30
CA VAL A 232 -10.82 0.70 -16.44
C VAL A 232 -10.11 1.94 -15.88
N ARG A 233 -10.88 2.86 -15.29
CA ARG A 233 -10.35 4.10 -14.71
C ARG A 233 -10.97 4.41 -13.35
N LEU A 234 -10.14 4.52 -12.31
CA LEU A 234 -10.51 5.00 -10.99
C LEU A 234 -10.34 6.53 -10.92
N PRO A 235 -11.42 7.32 -10.91
CA PRO A 235 -11.32 8.79 -10.89
C PRO A 235 -10.69 9.33 -9.59
N GLY A 236 -10.68 8.51 -8.54
CA GLY A 236 -10.20 8.85 -7.22
C GLY A 236 -8.70 9.04 -7.02
N ILE A 237 -7.88 8.63 -7.98
CA ILE A 237 -6.42 8.75 -7.88
C ILE A 237 -6.03 10.10 -8.49
N SER A 238 -5.44 10.98 -7.67
CA SER A 238 -5.09 12.34 -8.08
C SER A 238 -4.04 12.38 -9.19
N PRO A 239 -3.98 13.45 -10.01
CA PRO A 239 -2.95 13.60 -11.04
C PRO A 239 -1.52 13.46 -10.49
N TRP A 240 -1.28 13.93 -9.26
CA TRP A 240 0.01 13.80 -8.60
C TRP A 240 0.38 12.33 -8.32
N HIS A 241 -0.47 11.54 -7.66
CA HIS A 241 -0.20 10.12 -7.40
C HIS A 241 0.03 9.36 -8.72
N ARG A 242 -0.73 9.67 -9.76
CA ARG A 242 -0.55 9.03 -11.08
C ARG A 242 0.77 9.35 -11.76
N SER A 243 1.32 10.52 -11.45
CA SER A 243 2.59 10.94 -12.02
C SER A 243 3.78 10.33 -11.29
N ILE A 244 3.68 10.07 -9.97
CA ILE A 244 4.82 9.63 -9.16
C ILE A 244 4.76 8.16 -8.73
N SER A 245 3.56 7.59 -8.55
CA SER A 245 3.35 6.23 -8.08
C SER A 245 3.33 5.27 -9.27
N SER A 246 4.17 4.25 -9.20
CA SER A 246 4.30 3.17 -10.19
C SER A 246 2.95 2.51 -10.47
N ASP A 247 2.75 2.03 -11.69
CA ASP A 247 1.63 1.15 -12.05
C ASP A 247 1.97 -0.35 -11.89
N LEU A 248 3.16 -0.64 -11.32
CA LEU A 248 3.70 -1.96 -11.02
C LEU A 248 3.98 -2.87 -12.22
N LEU A 249 3.68 -2.47 -13.45
CA LEU A 249 3.88 -3.32 -14.62
C LEU A 249 5.36 -3.67 -14.84
N SER A 250 6.27 -2.76 -14.52
CA SER A 250 7.72 -2.94 -14.63
C SER A 250 8.29 -3.94 -13.60
N ALA A 251 7.51 -4.36 -12.60
CA ALA A 251 7.91 -5.41 -11.66
C ALA A 251 7.93 -6.81 -12.30
N PHE A 252 7.26 -6.99 -13.44
CA PHE A 252 7.05 -8.28 -14.09
C PHE A 252 7.89 -8.49 -15.36
N ASP A 253 8.17 -9.75 -15.69
CA ASP A 253 8.58 -10.15 -17.03
C ASP A 253 7.51 -11.05 -17.64
N PHE A 254 6.59 -10.44 -18.38
CA PHE A 254 5.52 -11.16 -19.07
C PHE A 254 5.99 -11.91 -20.31
N LYS A 255 7.21 -11.64 -20.82
CA LYS A 255 7.75 -12.31 -22.01
C LYS A 255 8.35 -13.68 -21.67
N HIS A 256 8.94 -13.79 -20.49
CA HIS A 256 9.59 -15.01 -20.02
C HIS A 256 9.14 -15.33 -18.59
N PRO A 257 7.93 -15.90 -18.40
CA PRO A 257 7.50 -16.31 -17.07
C PRO A 257 8.48 -17.30 -16.45
N ASN A 258 8.58 -17.27 -15.12
CA ASN A 258 9.26 -18.31 -14.34
C ASN A 258 8.49 -19.64 -14.44
N ASP A 259 9.10 -20.69 -13.87
CA ASP A 259 8.40 -21.94 -13.60
C ASP A 259 7.11 -21.65 -12.80
N ALA A 260 5.99 -22.19 -13.28
CA ALA A 260 4.71 -22.09 -12.61
C ALA A 260 4.68 -22.95 -11.34
N VAL A 261 5.61 -23.91 -11.18
CA VAL A 261 5.74 -24.69 -9.95
C VAL A 261 6.13 -23.76 -8.80
N PHE A 262 5.21 -23.63 -7.84
CA PHE A 262 5.44 -22.85 -6.64
C PHE A 262 6.46 -23.55 -5.72
N PRO A 263 7.42 -22.82 -5.12
CA PRO A 263 8.39 -23.42 -4.21
C PRO A 263 7.70 -24.00 -2.96
N VAL A 264 8.36 -24.98 -2.33
CA VAL A 264 7.89 -25.52 -1.05
C VAL A 264 7.89 -24.39 -0.01
N MET A 265 6.72 -24.13 0.56
CA MET A 265 6.54 -23.12 1.59
C MET A 265 7.10 -23.59 2.94
N PRO A 266 7.61 -22.67 3.78
CA PRO A 266 8.04 -23.03 5.14
C PRO A 266 6.85 -23.46 6.00
N LEU A 267 7.13 -24.26 7.04
CA LEU A 267 6.13 -24.61 8.05
C LEU A 267 5.77 -23.38 8.88
N THR A 268 4.49 -23.02 8.91
CA THR A 268 3.95 -21.90 9.69
C THR A 268 2.93 -22.33 10.74
N SER A 269 2.36 -23.53 10.61
CA SER A 269 1.28 -24.02 11.46
C SER A 269 1.67 -24.24 12.93
N ASN A 270 2.97 -24.17 13.24
CA ASN A 270 3.50 -24.18 14.60
C ASN A 270 3.55 -22.79 15.26
N TYR A 271 2.97 -21.75 14.64
CA TYR A 271 2.98 -20.38 15.17
C TYR A 271 2.53 -20.29 16.63
N ALA A 272 1.51 -21.05 17.05
CA ALA A 272 0.99 -21.01 18.42
C ALA A 272 2.03 -21.45 19.46
N SER A 273 2.86 -22.43 19.12
CA SER A 273 3.98 -22.86 19.97
C SER A 273 5.06 -21.79 20.04
N ILE A 274 5.37 -21.13 18.91
CA ILE A 274 6.33 -20.02 18.87
C ILE A 274 5.83 -18.85 19.74
N GLU A 275 4.57 -18.45 19.59
CA GLU A 275 3.93 -17.40 20.41
C GLU A 275 4.00 -17.73 21.91
N ALA A 276 3.71 -18.99 22.28
CA ALA A 276 3.79 -19.41 23.68
C ALA A 276 5.22 -19.32 24.23
N SER A 277 6.23 -19.66 23.43
CA SER A 277 7.64 -19.51 23.81
C SER A 277 8.07 -18.05 23.91
N LEU A 278 7.61 -17.17 23.01
CA LEU A 278 7.99 -15.75 23.05
C LEU A 278 7.39 -15.02 24.25
N LYS A 279 6.19 -15.41 24.70
CA LYS A 279 5.54 -14.82 25.88
C LYS A 279 6.30 -15.08 27.19
N SER A 280 7.21 -16.05 27.23
CA SER A 280 8.06 -16.31 28.41
C SER A 280 9.36 -15.51 28.41
N LEU A 281 9.70 -14.84 27.30
CA LEU A 281 10.88 -13.99 27.21
C LEU A 281 10.65 -12.65 27.94
N PRO A 282 11.72 -12.03 28.47
CA PRO A 282 11.61 -10.69 29.02
C PRO A 282 11.18 -9.68 27.94
N HIS A 283 10.53 -8.61 28.37
CA HIS A 283 10.21 -7.49 27.48
C HIS A 283 11.49 -6.93 26.85
N ALA A 284 11.44 -6.69 25.54
CA ALA A 284 12.53 -6.02 24.84
C ALA A 284 12.67 -4.58 25.36
N SER A 285 13.89 -4.21 25.74
CA SER A 285 14.26 -2.82 26.06
C SER A 285 15.12 -2.28 24.92
N PRO A 286 14.91 -1.01 24.50
CA PRO A 286 15.83 -0.36 23.56
C PRO A 286 17.26 -0.41 24.12
N PRO A 287 18.28 -0.61 23.26
CA PRO A 287 19.66 -0.61 23.72
C PRO A 287 20.05 0.78 24.25
N GLU A 288 20.81 0.85 25.34
CA GLU A 288 21.30 2.12 25.90
C GLU A 288 22.17 2.90 24.90
N THR A 289 22.88 2.17 24.04
CA THR A 289 23.69 2.72 22.95
C THR A 289 23.13 2.22 21.62
N PRO A 290 22.61 3.11 20.76
CA PRO A 290 22.16 2.73 19.42
C PRO A 290 23.30 2.09 18.62
N GLU A 291 23.03 0.96 18.00
CA GLU A 291 23.98 0.32 17.09
C GLU A 291 24.05 1.09 15.77
N ALA A 292 25.21 1.03 15.11
CA ALA A 292 25.34 1.58 13.77
C ALA A 292 24.46 0.78 12.79
N LEU A 293 23.72 1.48 11.94
CA LEU A 293 22.99 0.85 10.84
C LEU A 293 23.99 0.20 9.89
N PHE A 294 23.78 -1.07 9.56
CA PHE A 294 24.55 -1.77 8.53
C PHE A 294 23.64 -2.29 7.44
N GLN A 295 24.14 -2.31 6.21
CA GLN A 295 23.47 -2.95 5.09
C GLN A 295 23.94 -4.39 4.98
N GLU A 296 23.02 -5.34 4.85
CA GLU A 296 23.35 -6.74 4.58
C GLU A 296 24.24 -6.86 3.34
N LYS A 297 25.29 -7.68 3.42
CA LYS A 297 26.19 -7.94 2.28
C LYS A 297 25.49 -8.79 1.23
N GLY A 298 25.68 -8.47 -0.04
CA GLY A 298 25.16 -9.25 -1.16
C GLY A 298 24.81 -8.38 -2.37
N ILE A 299 24.33 -9.02 -3.43
CA ILE A 299 23.79 -8.35 -4.62
C ILE A 299 22.35 -8.84 -4.79
N LYS A 300 21.43 -7.89 -4.96
CA LYS A 300 20.08 -8.17 -5.47
C LYS A 300 19.94 -7.50 -6.82
N TYR A 301 19.35 -8.21 -7.78
CA TYR A 301 19.07 -7.62 -9.08
C TYR A 301 18.01 -6.52 -8.92
N SER A 302 18.17 -5.40 -9.62
CA SER A 302 17.25 -4.27 -9.54
C SER A 302 16.56 -4.04 -10.88
N ARG A 303 15.24 -3.83 -10.87
CA ARG A 303 14.48 -3.49 -12.08
C ARG A 303 14.94 -2.13 -12.60
N ALA A 304 14.91 -1.97 -13.93
CA ALA A 304 15.24 -0.69 -14.55
C ALA A 304 14.28 0.39 -14.03
N LEU A 305 14.84 1.54 -13.63
CA LEU A 305 14.05 2.66 -13.15
C LEU A 305 13.65 3.58 -14.31
N PRO A 306 12.43 4.15 -14.29
CA PRO A 306 11.97 5.09 -15.31
C PRO A 306 12.49 6.51 -15.08
N TYR A 307 13.35 6.71 -14.08
CA TYR A 307 13.89 8.02 -13.69
C TYR A 307 15.26 8.27 -14.32
N ARG A 308 15.52 9.53 -14.67
CA ARG A 308 16.87 10.03 -15.00
C ARG A 308 17.08 11.35 -14.28
N LEU A 309 17.42 11.24 -13.01
CA LEU A 309 17.56 12.37 -12.10
C LEU A 309 18.92 13.04 -12.28
N GLU A 310 18.89 14.35 -12.50
CA GLU A 310 20.07 15.20 -12.66
C GLU A 310 19.93 16.39 -11.70
N THR A 311 21.04 16.75 -11.05
CA THR A 311 21.15 17.97 -10.25
C THR A 311 22.34 18.77 -10.74
N SER A 312 22.13 20.07 -10.96
CA SER A 312 23.22 21.01 -11.26
C SER A 312 23.11 22.25 -10.38
N ALA A 313 24.25 22.91 -10.14
CA ALA A 313 24.34 24.12 -9.35
C ALA A 313 24.97 25.24 -10.18
N GLY A 314 24.32 26.41 -10.17
CA GLY A 314 24.86 27.66 -10.70
C GLY A 314 25.10 28.66 -9.57
N LEU A 315 26.07 29.55 -9.76
CA LEU A 315 26.30 30.67 -8.86
C LEU A 315 25.77 31.95 -9.49
N SER A 316 24.99 32.70 -8.72
CA SER A 316 24.73 34.10 -8.97
C SER A 316 25.54 34.94 -7.97
N THR A 317 25.54 36.26 -8.14
CA THR A 317 26.25 37.20 -7.25
C THR A 317 25.82 37.11 -5.77
N SER A 318 24.64 36.57 -5.48
CA SER A 318 24.07 36.52 -4.12
C SER A 318 23.41 35.19 -3.74
N ALA A 319 23.41 34.19 -4.62
CA ALA A 319 22.71 32.93 -4.37
C ALA A 319 23.30 31.75 -5.15
N VAL A 320 23.18 30.56 -4.56
CA VAL A 320 23.33 29.29 -5.26
C VAL A 320 21.99 28.91 -5.87
N ILE A 321 21.97 28.61 -7.17
CA ILE A 321 20.79 28.15 -7.90
C ILE A 321 20.94 26.65 -8.14
N LEU A 322 20.11 25.84 -7.51
CA LEU A 322 20.03 24.41 -7.80
C LEU A 322 18.95 24.16 -8.86
N THR A 323 19.33 23.42 -9.91
CA THR A 323 18.41 22.94 -10.95
C THR A 323 18.29 21.44 -10.86
N PHE A 324 17.05 20.98 -10.68
CA PHE A 324 16.69 19.58 -10.63
C PHE A 324 15.94 19.21 -11.89
N LYS A 325 16.39 18.16 -12.56
CA LYS A 325 15.80 17.68 -13.81
C LYS A 325 15.57 16.19 -13.70
N ASN A 326 14.43 15.75 -14.21
CA ASN A 326 14.16 14.35 -14.47
C ASN A 326 13.90 14.21 -15.97
N SER A 327 14.83 13.58 -16.69
CA SER A 327 14.67 13.26 -18.13
C SER A 327 14.06 11.89 -18.38
N GLY A 328 13.60 11.24 -17.31
CA GLY A 328 12.86 9.98 -17.34
C GLY A 328 11.38 10.16 -17.70
N GLU A 329 10.67 9.03 -17.73
CA GLU A 329 9.26 8.96 -18.17
C GLU A 329 8.26 9.09 -17.01
N SER A 330 8.68 8.77 -15.78
CA SER A 330 7.85 8.88 -14.58
C SER A 330 8.23 10.11 -13.75
N GLY A 331 7.27 10.72 -13.07
CA GLY A 331 7.50 11.80 -12.12
C GLY A 331 8.33 11.34 -10.91
N ALA A 332 9.02 12.27 -10.28
CA ALA A 332 9.86 12.00 -9.11
C ALA A 332 9.74 13.12 -8.08
N THR A 333 9.78 12.74 -6.81
CA THR A 333 9.87 13.66 -5.67
C THR A 333 11.30 13.69 -5.17
N ASN A 334 11.81 14.89 -4.88
CA ASN A 334 13.12 15.04 -4.29
C ASN A 334 13.04 15.83 -2.99
N HIS A 335 13.64 15.30 -1.93
CA HIS A 335 13.76 15.97 -0.64
C HIS A 335 15.17 16.53 -0.48
N TYR A 336 15.29 17.76 0.01
CA TYR A 336 16.56 18.42 0.24
C TYR A 336 16.60 19.02 1.64
N ALA A 337 17.73 18.82 2.31
CA ALA A 337 18.02 19.47 3.58
C ALA A 337 19.27 20.33 3.42
N PHE A 338 19.16 21.61 3.77
CA PHE A 338 20.31 22.50 3.87
C PHE A 338 20.77 22.50 5.33
N GLN A 339 21.91 21.89 5.63
CA GLN A 339 22.57 22.11 6.91
C GLN A 339 23.20 23.50 6.89
N ARG A 340 22.83 24.32 7.88
CA ARG A 340 23.42 25.64 8.10
C ARG A 340 24.69 25.54 8.93
#